data_AF-A0A6J1MJK8-F1
#
_entry.id   AF-A0A6J1MJK8-F1
#
_cell.length_a   1.000
_cell.length_b   1.000
_cell.length_c   1.000
_cell.angle_alpha   90.00
_cell.angle_beta   90.00
_cell.angle_gamma   90.00
#
_symmetry.space_group_name_H-M   'P 1'
#
loop_
_entity.id
_entity.type
_entity.pdbx_description
1 polymer ?
#
loop_
_entity_poly.entity_id
_entity_poly.type
_entity_poly.pdbx_seq_one_letter_code
_entity_poly.pdbx_strand_id
1 'polypeptide(L)'
;MVQRKCKRSVKAKAHRIAKRIKLEEVEGQVNLLDLPLGPLHMIILKVHPEKQQFLRSASNKLKIEHSDCMLHSFKLFANDHLRERHRSVEQQMIHNVMTVLTQSTDYFVNSGYDAIFTGRLIYFYKQLATGEEDLDIAQMHKFLHEFYNNLERTPVERPSEAAARISLNQRRLIGTMTLLNLLRQFRNYRIVSSCMNLMHWQLQFELTGIYFGVREREANTRDQDKLVDFLTIIAELLVFDKSQIYEKRYTEIGNSFYVYGIKKPSTLSARSPKLTLKLSILAPLSVRSMIEDVLNGQVDMGRPVHCPLVDTFSIQLDVVSRQVSLWNGNNHMEICIAPLN
;
A
#
# COMPACT_ATOMS: atom_id res chain seq x y z
N MET A 1 80.62 7.86 8.24
CA MET A 1 79.37 7.09 8.10
C MET A 1 78.31 7.69 9.02
N VAL A 2 77.15 7.93 8.45
CA VAL A 2 76.01 8.70 8.98
C VAL A 2 75.19 7.85 9.94
N GLN A 3 74.70 8.44 11.05
CA GLN A 3 73.39 8.09 11.61
C GLN A 3 72.91 9.19 12.57
N ARG A 4 72.00 10.04 12.07
CA ARG A 4 71.26 11.03 12.87
C ARG A 4 69.99 10.38 13.43
N LYS A 5 69.77 10.60 14.73
CA LYS A 5 68.55 10.27 15.49
C LYS A 5 67.41 11.26 15.20
N CYS A 6 66.19 10.73 15.43
CA CYS A 6 64.98 11.40 15.95
C CYS A 6 64.06 12.16 14.96
N LYS A 7 62.84 11.64 14.73
CA LYS A 7 61.62 11.99 15.51
C LYS A 7 60.36 11.29 14.95
N ARG A 8 59.57 10.68 15.83
CA ARG A 8 58.14 10.36 15.64
C ARG A 8 57.31 11.64 15.79
N SER A 9 56.29 11.83 14.95
CA SER A 9 55.07 12.63 15.20
C SER A 9 54.15 12.52 13.97
N VAL A 10 53.11 11.68 13.94
CA VAL A 10 51.72 11.95 14.37
C VAL A 10 50.88 12.75 13.33
N LYS A 11 49.71 12.16 12.99
CA LYS A 11 48.49 12.68 12.28
C LYS A 11 48.58 12.79 10.74
N ALA A 12 47.86 12.00 9.95
CA ALA A 12 46.41 11.73 9.83
C ALA A 12 45.61 12.78 9.03
N LYS A 13 44.69 12.25 8.21
CA LYS A 13 43.62 12.87 7.40
C LYS A 13 43.99 13.45 6.02
N ALA A 14 43.98 12.56 5.02
CA ALA A 14 43.67 12.92 3.64
C ALA A 14 42.18 13.31 3.54
N HIS A 15 41.88 14.61 3.55
CA HIS A 15 40.63 15.13 3.01
C HIS A 15 40.67 15.04 1.48
N ARG A 16 39.95 14.08 0.89
CA ARG A 16 39.61 14.13 -0.53
C ARG A 16 38.63 15.28 -0.74
N ILE A 17 39.16 16.46 -1.06
CA ILE A 17 38.37 17.59 -1.55
C ILE A 17 37.89 17.20 -2.94
N ALA A 18 36.61 16.87 -3.06
CA ALA A 18 35.93 16.76 -4.35
C ALA A 18 36.06 18.13 -5.05
N LYS A 19 36.83 18.19 -6.14
CA LYS A 19 36.91 19.36 -7.01
C LYS A 19 35.50 19.66 -7.53
N ARG A 20 34.83 20.68 -6.98
CA ARG A 20 33.66 21.28 -7.62
C ARG A 20 34.12 21.89 -8.93
N ILE A 21 33.67 21.31 -10.04
CA ILE A 21 33.80 21.92 -11.37
C ILE A 21 33.08 23.27 -11.29
N LYS A 22 33.82 24.36 -11.48
CA LYS A 22 33.22 25.67 -11.71
C LYS A 22 32.70 25.64 -13.14
N LEU A 23 31.38 25.57 -13.28
CA LEU A 23 30.71 25.81 -14.55
C LEU A 23 30.91 27.29 -14.89
N GLU A 24 31.43 27.58 -16.09
CA GLU A 24 31.45 28.93 -16.64
C GLU A 24 30.01 29.47 -16.67
N GLU A 25 29.82 30.72 -16.26
CA GLU A 25 28.52 31.40 -16.26
C GLU A 25 28.05 31.55 -17.71
N VAL A 26 27.32 30.54 -18.19
CA VAL A 26 26.53 30.64 -19.42
C VAL A 26 25.48 31.73 -19.15
N GLU A 27 25.45 32.77 -19.99
CA GLU A 27 24.42 33.80 -19.96
C GLU A 27 23.04 33.14 -20.11
N GLY A 28 22.30 33.11 -18.99
CA GLY A 28 21.01 32.45 -18.85
C GLY A 28 21.03 31.50 -17.67
N GLN A 29 20.32 31.86 -16.59
CA GLN A 29 20.06 30.92 -15.50
C GLN A 29 19.21 29.77 -16.04
N VAL A 30 19.84 28.64 -16.35
CA VAL A 30 19.13 27.41 -16.71
C VAL A 30 18.52 26.82 -15.44
N ASN A 31 17.19 26.77 -15.37
CA ASN A 31 16.52 26.12 -14.24
C ASN A 31 16.58 24.61 -14.41
N LEU A 32 16.56 23.88 -13.28
CA LEU A 32 16.53 22.42 -13.28
C LEU A 32 15.36 21.85 -14.10
N LEU A 33 14.22 22.55 -14.10
CA LEU A 33 13.00 22.17 -14.82
C LEU A 33 13.04 22.50 -16.31
N ASP A 34 14.06 23.23 -16.78
CA ASP A 34 14.26 23.51 -18.20
C ASP A 34 15.01 22.36 -18.89
N LEU A 35 15.50 21.38 -18.13
CA LEU A 35 16.14 20.18 -18.67
C LEU A 35 15.12 19.25 -19.34
N PRO A 36 15.49 18.54 -20.42
CA PRO A 36 14.68 17.46 -20.94
C PRO A 36 14.45 16.36 -19.90
N LEU A 37 13.34 15.63 -20.03
CA LEU A 37 12.89 14.62 -19.07
C LEU A 37 13.96 13.55 -18.78
N GLY A 38 14.67 13.07 -19.80
CA GLY A 38 15.73 12.05 -19.63
C GLY A 38 16.82 12.48 -18.65
N PRO A 39 17.54 13.58 -18.91
CA PRO A 39 18.49 14.18 -17.97
C PRO A 39 17.90 14.49 -16.59
N LEU A 40 16.69 15.03 -16.51
CA LEU A 40 16.02 15.33 -15.25
C LEU A 40 15.80 14.06 -14.41
N HIS A 41 15.27 13.01 -15.03
CA HIS A 41 15.06 11.71 -14.38
C HIS A 41 16.39 11.10 -13.93
N MET A 42 17.45 11.18 -14.75
CA MET A 42 18.79 10.72 -14.34
C MET A 42 19.28 11.45 -13.08
N ILE A 43 19.06 12.76 -12.98
CA ILE A 43 19.42 13.54 -11.78
C ILE A 43 18.62 13.06 -10.57
N ILE A 44 17.29 12.93 -10.71
CA ILE A 44 16.40 12.45 -9.65
C ILE A 44 16.86 11.08 -9.14
N LEU A 45 17.19 10.15 -10.04
CA LEU A 45 17.67 8.81 -9.71
C LEU A 45 19.09 8.79 -9.10
N LYS A 46 19.90 9.83 -9.30
CA LYS A 46 21.22 9.93 -8.64
C LYS A 46 21.15 10.58 -7.27
N VAL A 47 20.04 11.22 -6.91
CA VAL A 47 19.87 11.80 -5.59
C VAL A 47 19.61 10.71 -4.55
N HIS A 48 20.34 10.79 -3.44
CA HIS A 48 20.19 9.86 -2.33
C HIS A 48 18.73 9.81 -1.84
N PRO A 49 18.16 8.64 -1.49
CA PRO A 49 16.74 8.49 -1.13
C PRO A 49 16.27 9.48 -0.07
N GLU A 50 17.04 9.63 1.00
CA GLU A 50 16.73 10.59 2.09
C GLU A 50 16.65 12.05 1.62
N LYS A 51 17.25 12.37 0.46
CA LYS A 51 17.26 13.71 -0.12
C LYS A 51 16.22 13.90 -1.23
N GLN A 52 15.65 12.83 -1.75
CA GLN A 52 14.59 12.90 -2.76
C GLN A 52 13.33 13.60 -2.23
N GLN A 53 13.03 13.46 -0.94
CA GLN A 53 11.92 14.21 -0.32
C GLN A 53 12.14 15.73 -0.39
N PHE A 54 13.38 16.23 -0.31
CA PHE A 54 13.65 17.66 -0.49
C PHE A 54 13.40 18.11 -1.92
N LEU A 55 13.69 17.28 -2.93
CA LEU A 55 13.36 17.58 -4.33
C LEU A 55 11.85 17.69 -4.52
N ARG A 56 11.09 16.75 -3.96
CA ARG A 56 9.61 16.77 -4.03
C ARG A 56 9.02 18.01 -3.36
N SER A 57 9.62 18.48 -2.28
CA SER A 57 9.15 19.67 -1.56
C SER A 57 9.59 21.00 -2.19
N ALA A 58 10.51 20.99 -3.15
CA ALA A 58 11.07 22.22 -3.71
C ALA A 58 10.09 22.96 -4.65
N SER A 59 9.24 22.24 -5.39
CA SER A 59 8.15 22.83 -6.18
C SER A 59 7.12 21.77 -6.60
N ASN A 60 5.88 22.21 -6.89
CA ASN A 60 4.83 21.32 -7.41
C ASN A 60 5.20 20.68 -8.75
N LYS A 61 5.86 21.43 -9.65
CA LYS A 61 6.33 20.88 -10.93
C LYS A 61 7.35 19.77 -10.70
N LEU A 62 8.36 20.00 -9.84
CA LEU A 62 9.36 18.98 -9.53
C LEU A 62 8.76 17.76 -8.80
N LYS A 63 7.72 17.96 -7.98
CA LYS A 63 6.94 16.87 -7.37
C LYS A 63 6.26 15.99 -8.43
N ILE A 64 5.68 16.59 -9.47
CA ILE A 64 5.03 15.87 -10.58
C ILE A 64 6.09 15.06 -11.35
N GLU A 65 7.14 15.71 -11.84
CA GLU A 65 8.22 15.05 -12.58
C GLU A 65 8.88 13.91 -11.78
N HIS A 66 9.10 14.13 -10.48
CA HIS A 66 9.58 13.09 -9.60
C HIS A 66 8.58 11.93 -9.46
N SER A 67 7.29 12.21 -9.36
CA SER A 67 6.26 11.16 -9.26
C SER A 67 6.25 10.32 -10.54
N ASP A 68 6.31 10.97 -11.71
CA ASP A 68 6.38 10.30 -13.01
C ASP A 68 7.63 9.44 -13.16
N CYS A 69 8.80 9.97 -12.80
CA CYS A 69 10.05 9.23 -12.79
C CYS A 69 9.97 7.97 -11.91
N MET A 70 9.49 8.12 -10.67
CA MET A 70 9.40 7.00 -9.73
C MET A 70 8.36 5.96 -10.15
N LEU A 71 7.21 6.40 -10.65
CA LEU A 71 6.17 5.51 -11.14
C LEU A 71 6.65 4.71 -12.36
N HIS A 72 7.37 5.36 -13.27
CA HIS A 72 7.98 4.69 -14.41
C HIS A 72 9.00 3.63 -13.97
N SER A 73 9.92 3.97 -13.05
CA SER A 73 10.88 3.01 -12.49
C SER A 73 10.20 1.83 -11.80
N PHE A 74 9.15 2.10 -11.01
CA PHE A 74 8.35 1.06 -10.38
C PHE A 74 7.68 0.14 -11.40
N LYS A 75 7.05 0.71 -12.44
CA LYS A 75 6.41 -0.07 -13.51
C LYS A 75 7.41 -0.93 -14.27
N LEU A 76 8.61 -0.44 -14.55
CA LEU A 76 9.68 -1.24 -15.17
C LEU A 76 10.07 -2.40 -14.27
N PHE A 77 10.40 -2.12 -13.01
CA PHE A 77 10.76 -3.13 -12.02
C PHE A 77 9.66 -4.20 -11.86
N ALA A 78 8.41 -3.79 -11.74
CA ALA A 78 7.27 -4.69 -11.67
C ALA A 78 7.14 -5.54 -12.93
N ASN A 79 7.22 -4.93 -14.12
CA ASN A 79 7.10 -5.65 -15.39
C ASN A 79 8.19 -6.71 -15.59
N ASP A 80 9.43 -6.40 -15.22
CA ASP A 80 10.54 -7.36 -15.30
C ASP A 80 10.23 -8.60 -14.45
N HIS A 81 9.79 -8.37 -13.21
CA HIS A 81 9.38 -9.43 -12.30
C HIS A 81 8.03 -10.06 -12.65
N LEU A 82 7.21 -9.51 -13.55
CA LEU A 82 5.97 -10.15 -14.00
C LEU A 82 6.19 -11.03 -15.25
N ARG A 83 7.24 -10.78 -16.03
CA ARG A 83 7.48 -11.47 -17.32
C ARG A 83 8.31 -12.75 -17.24
N GLU A 84 9.06 -12.97 -16.16
CA GLU A 84 9.90 -14.17 -16.03
C GLU A 84 9.05 -15.46 -15.96
N ARG A 85 9.34 -16.43 -16.84
CA ARG A 85 8.63 -17.73 -16.96
C ARG A 85 9.19 -18.85 -16.08
N HIS A 86 10.45 -18.77 -15.67
CA HIS A 86 11.11 -19.74 -14.82
C HIS A 86 11.67 -19.03 -13.59
N ARG A 87 11.03 -19.23 -12.45
CA ARG A 87 11.32 -18.49 -11.22
C ARG A 87 11.91 -19.42 -10.17
N SER A 88 12.97 -18.97 -9.51
CA SER A 88 13.37 -19.53 -8.21
C SER A 88 12.26 -19.32 -7.17
N VAL A 89 12.35 -20.01 -6.03
CA VAL A 89 11.40 -19.80 -4.91
C VAL A 89 11.37 -18.34 -4.46
N GLU A 90 12.53 -17.70 -4.42
CA GLU A 90 12.71 -16.29 -4.06
C GLU A 90 12.10 -15.35 -5.11
N GLN A 91 12.36 -15.58 -6.40
CA GLN A 91 11.74 -14.80 -7.49
C GLN A 91 10.22 -14.97 -7.53
N GLN A 92 9.70 -16.14 -7.14
CA GLN A 92 8.27 -16.36 -7.01
C GLN A 92 7.68 -15.60 -5.83
N MET A 93 8.42 -15.48 -4.72
CA MET A 93 8.01 -14.64 -3.59
C MET A 93 7.91 -13.18 -4.02
N ILE A 94 8.97 -12.64 -4.62
CA ILE A 94 9.01 -11.26 -5.10
C ILE A 94 7.87 -11.00 -6.10
N HIS A 95 7.60 -11.94 -7.00
CA HIS A 95 6.46 -11.88 -7.92
C HIS A 95 5.12 -11.74 -7.20
N ASN A 96 4.88 -12.60 -6.21
CA ASN A 96 3.63 -12.61 -5.47
C ASN A 96 3.48 -11.31 -4.67
N VAL A 97 4.55 -10.84 -4.03
CA VAL A 97 4.60 -9.56 -3.32
C VAL A 97 4.29 -8.41 -4.28
N MET A 98 4.96 -8.32 -5.42
CA MET A 98 4.73 -7.26 -6.41
C MET A 98 3.32 -7.28 -7.00
N THR A 99 2.79 -8.48 -7.28
CA THR A 99 1.42 -8.64 -7.76
C THR A 99 0.41 -8.12 -6.75
N VAL A 100 0.56 -8.49 -5.48
CA VAL A 100 -0.34 -8.05 -4.42
C VAL A 100 -0.17 -6.56 -4.13
N LEU A 101 1.06 -6.05 -4.12
CA LEU A 101 1.36 -4.63 -3.97
C LEU A 101 0.63 -3.80 -5.05
N THR A 102 0.74 -4.22 -6.31
CA THR A 102 0.07 -3.60 -7.46
C THR A 102 -1.46 -3.64 -7.27
N GLN A 103 -2.02 -4.80 -6.93
CA GLN A 103 -3.46 -4.95 -6.64
C GLN A 103 -3.95 -4.09 -5.46
N SER A 104 -3.05 -3.77 -4.52
CA SER A 104 -3.33 -2.99 -3.31
C SER A 104 -3.25 -1.48 -3.54
N THR A 105 -2.57 -1.02 -4.60
CA THR A 105 -2.33 0.41 -4.84
C THR A 105 -2.92 0.94 -6.14
N ASP A 106 -3.14 0.11 -7.15
CA ASP A 106 -3.54 0.55 -8.50
C ASP A 106 -4.81 1.41 -8.52
N TYR A 107 -5.85 1.04 -7.76
CA TYR A 107 -7.08 1.83 -7.70
C TYR A 107 -6.80 3.27 -7.21
N PHE A 108 -5.91 3.43 -6.23
CA PHE A 108 -5.52 4.75 -5.73
C PHE A 108 -4.67 5.51 -6.73
N VAL A 109 -3.66 4.86 -7.32
CA VAL A 109 -2.79 5.48 -8.34
C VAL A 109 -3.63 5.97 -9.52
N ASN A 110 -4.54 5.15 -10.03
CA ASN A 110 -5.43 5.49 -11.15
C ASN A 110 -6.54 6.48 -10.78
N SER A 111 -6.74 6.77 -9.49
CA SER A 111 -7.66 7.79 -9.00
C SER A 111 -6.96 9.12 -8.69
N GLY A 112 -5.68 9.27 -9.05
CA GLY A 112 -4.92 10.51 -8.84
C GLY A 112 -4.18 10.62 -7.50
N TYR A 113 -3.96 9.49 -6.81
CA TYR A 113 -3.14 9.44 -5.59
C TYR A 113 -1.70 8.95 -5.85
N ASP A 114 -1.25 8.99 -7.11
CA ASP A 114 0.09 8.61 -7.56
C ASP A 114 1.20 9.40 -6.84
N ALA A 115 0.98 10.69 -6.53
CA ALA A 115 1.95 11.50 -5.82
C ALA A 115 2.17 11.04 -4.36
N ILE A 116 1.15 10.48 -3.71
CA ILE A 116 1.29 9.92 -2.35
C ILE A 116 2.01 8.58 -2.43
N PHE A 117 1.61 7.74 -3.39
CA PHE A 117 2.23 6.44 -3.65
C PHE A 117 3.74 6.58 -3.94
N THR A 118 4.10 7.42 -4.91
CA THR A 118 5.49 7.67 -5.34
C THR A 118 6.32 8.35 -4.26
N GLY A 119 5.71 9.18 -3.42
CA GLY A 119 6.36 9.74 -2.24
C GLY A 119 6.83 8.67 -1.26
N ARG A 120 6.08 7.56 -1.14
CA ARG A 120 6.46 6.42 -0.29
C ARG A 120 7.37 5.43 -0.98
N LEU A 121 7.31 5.31 -2.31
CA LEU A 121 8.25 4.50 -3.08
C LEU A 121 9.70 4.95 -2.92
N ILE A 122 9.97 6.19 -2.48
CA ILE A 122 11.33 6.64 -2.16
C ILE A 122 11.99 5.75 -1.09
N TYR A 123 11.22 5.21 -0.15
CA TYR A 123 11.77 4.31 0.86
C TYR A 123 12.09 2.92 0.29
N PHE A 124 11.53 2.58 -0.87
CA PHE A 124 11.81 1.39 -1.68
C PHE A 124 12.88 1.68 -2.76
N TYR A 125 13.44 2.89 -2.78
CA TYR A 125 14.29 3.36 -3.88
C TYR A 125 15.53 2.50 -4.11
N LYS A 126 16.22 2.07 -3.04
CA LYS A 126 17.40 1.20 -3.18
C LYS A 126 17.03 -0.12 -3.85
N GLN A 127 15.91 -0.70 -3.46
CA GLN A 127 15.40 -1.94 -4.05
C GLN A 127 15.03 -1.74 -5.53
N LEU A 128 14.38 -0.62 -5.85
CA LEU A 128 14.00 -0.27 -7.22
C LEU A 128 15.18 0.10 -8.13
N ALA A 129 16.25 0.69 -7.59
CA ALA A 129 17.35 1.27 -8.37
C ALA A 129 18.64 0.43 -8.38
N THR A 130 18.94 -0.30 -7.31
CA THR A 130 20.17 -1.09 -7.17
C THR A 130 19.94 -2.59 -7.05
N GLY A 131 18.72 -3.03 -6.69
CA GLY A 131 18.40 -4.45 -6.51
C GLY A 131 19.18 -5.12 -5.36
N GLU A 132 19.74 -4.33 -4.44
CA GLU A 132 20.63 -4.81 -3.36
C GLU A 132 19.90 -5.38 -2.15
N GLU A 133 18.58 -5.21 -2.05
CA GLU A 133 17.75 -5.71 -0.96
C GLU A 133 16.56 -6.50 -1.54
N ASP A 134 16.31 -7.69 -1.00
CA ASP A 134 15.17 -8.53 -1.41
C ASP A 134 13.86 -7.93 -0.89
N LEU A 135 12.90 -7.79 -1.80
CA LEU A 135 11.55 -7.36 -1.46
C LEU A 135 10.79 -8.52 -0.81
N ASP A 136 10.52 -8.37 0.48
CA ASP A 136 9.80 -9.38 1.26
C ASP A 136 8.41 -8.92 1.71
N ILE A 137 7.69 -9.84 2.33
CA ILE A 137 6.32 -9.65 2.83
C ILE A 137 6.26 -8.55 3.91
N ALA A 138 7.28 -8.47 4.76
CA ALA A 138 7.31 -7.52 5.87
C ALA A 138 7.52 -6.08 5.37
N GLN A 139 8.38 -5.90 4.37
CA GLN A 139 8.59 -4.61 3.71
C GLN A 139 7.32 -4.16 2.98
N MET A 140 6.66 -5.05 2.23
CA MET A 140 5.37 -4.75 1.61
C MET A 140 4.32 -4.35 2.65
N HIS A 141 4.21 -5.11 3.75
CA HIS A 141 3.30 -4.80 4.84
C HIS A 141 3.54 -3.39 5.38
N LYS A 142 4.80 -3.06 5.73
CA LYS A 142 5.16 -1.75 6.23
C LYS A 142 4.85 -0.63 5.23
N PHE A 143 5.15 -0.85 3.95
CA PHE A 143 4.84 0.10 2.89
C PHE A 143 3.35 0.40 2.79
N LEU A 144 2.54 -0.64 2.68
CA LEU A 144 1.09 -0.51 2.52
C LEU A 144 0.47 0.17 3.74
N HIS A 145 0.94 -0.20 4.94
CA HIS A 145 0.51 0.44 6.17
C HIS A 145 0.81 1.95 6.17
N GLU A 146 2.04 2.33 5.82
CA GLU A 146 2.41 3.74 5.70
C GLU A 146 1.61 4.44 4.60
N PHE A 147 1.48 3.82 3.43
CA PHE A 147 0.75 4.37 2.29
C PHE A 147 -0.71 4.68 2.63
N TYR A 148 -1.45 3.70 3.18
CA TYR A 148 -2.84 3.88 3.57
C TYR A 148 -3.01 4.88 4.72
N ASN A 149 -2.11 4.88 5.71
CA ASN A 149 -2.11 5.90 6.76
C ASN A 149 -1.95 7.32 6.22
N ASN A 150 -1.10 7.50 5.21
CA ASN A 150 -0.92 8.81 4.59
C ASN A 150 -2.13 9.20 3.74
N LEU A 151 -2.76 8.25 3.04
CA LEU A 151 -3.99 8.50 2.30
C LEU A 151 -5.10 9.01 3.22
N GLU A 152 -5.34 8.34 4.36
CA GLU A 152 -6.35 8.77 5.33
C GLU A 152 -6.03 10.15 5.93
N ARG A 153 -4.75 10.42 6.21
CA ARG A 153 -4.30 11.68 6.82
C ARG A 153 -4.07 12.83 5.83
N THR A 154 -4.22 12.60 4.52
CA THR A 154 -3.95 13.64 3.53
C THR A 154 -4.96 14.78 3.67
N PRO A 155 -4.50 16.01 3.97
CA PRO A 155 -5.38 17.16 4.09
C PRO A 155 -5.93 17.50 2.71
N VAL A 156 -7.20 17.91 2.67
CA VAL A 156 -7.85 18.28 1.41
C VAL A 156 -7.39 19.68 1.00
N GLU A 157 -6.74 19.79 -0.16
CA GLU A 157 -6.11 21.03 -0.65
C GLU A 157 -7.12 22.17 -0.98
N ARG A 158 -8.44 22.00 -0.78
CA ARG A 158 -9.48 22.96 -1.17
C ARG A 158 -10.67 23.08 -0.17
N PRO A 159 -11.35 24.24 -0.08
CA PRO A 159 -11.51 24.98 1.17
C PRO A 159 -12.93 24.95 1.79
N SER A 160 -13.69 23.87 1.64
CA SER A 160 -14.98 23.71 2.33
C SER A 160 -15.11 22.34 2.98
N GLU A 161 -15.84 22.28 4.09
CA GLU A 161 -16.09 21.03 4.82
C GLU A 161 -16.72 19.96 3.91
N ALA A 162 -17.64 20.35 3.03
CA ALA A 162 -18.28 19.44 2.08
C ALA A 162 -17.28 18.82 1.08
N ALA A 163 -16.38 19.64 0.50
CA ALA A 163 -15.34 19.13 -0.40
C ALA A 163 -14.37 18.18 0.33
N ALA A 164 -14.07 18.48 1.60
CA ALA A 164 -13.23 17.62 2.43
C ALA A 164 -13.89 16.25 2.67
N ARG A 165 -15.18 16.24 3.00
CA ARG A 165 -15.98 15.02 3.17
C ARG A 165 -16.08 14.20 1.89
N ILE A 166 -16.39 14.83 0.75
CA ILE A 166 -16.47 14.13 -0.55
C ILE A 166 -15.13 13.46 -0.86
N SER A 167 -14.01 14.17 -0.70
CA SER A 167 -12.68 13.62 -0.97
C SER A 167 -12.34 12.44 -0.05
N LEU A 168 -12.69 12.53 1.24
CA LEU A 168 -12.51 11.44 2.20
C LEU A 168 -13.37 10.22 1.83
N ASN A 169 -14.65 10.44 1.52
CA ASN A 169 -15.57 9.40 1.09
C ASN A 169 -15.08 8.70 -0.19
N GLN A 170 -14.56 9.46 -1.16
CA GLN A 170 -13.92 8.89 -2.34
C GLN A 170 -12.76 7.96 -1.98
N ARG A 171 -11.85 8.37 -1.08
CA ARG A 171 -10.75 7.50 -0.61
C ARG A 171 -11.27 6.22 0.03
N ARG A 172 -12.31 6.32 0.87
CA ARG A 172 -12.94 5.17 1.55
C ARG A 172 -13.67 4.23 0.58
N LEU A 173 -14.28 4.77 -0.46
CA LEU A 173 -14.86 3.98 -1.54
C LEU A 173 -13.77 3.22 -2.31
N ILE A 174 -12.68 3.90 -2.68
CA ILE A 174 -11.52 3.29 -3.34
C ILE A 174 -10.89 2.20 -2.45
N GLY A 175 -10.77 2.43 -1.15
CA GLY A 175 -10.34 1.43 -0.17
C GLY A 175 -11.27 0.22 -0.12
N THR A 176 -12.59 0.43 -0.20
CA THR A 176 -13.58 -0.65 -0.28
C THR A 176 -13.41 -1.45 -1.57
N MET A 177 -13.27 -0.79 -2.72
CA MET A 177 -13.02 -1.45 -4.00
C MET A 177 -11.72 -2.27 -3.97
N THR A 178 -10.67 -1.71 -3.36
CA THR A 178 -9.37 -2.38 -3.19
C THR A 178 -9.52 -3.64 -2.33
N LEU A 179 -10.21 -3.54 -1.19
CA LEU A 179 -10.51 -4.69 -0.32
C LEU A 179 -11.23 -5.79 -1.11
N LEU A 180 -12.32 -5.45 -1.80
CA LEU A 180 -13.12 -6.42 -2.56
C LEU A 180 -12.31 -7.08 -3.67
N ASN A 181 -11.48 -6.31 -4.37
CA ASN A 181 -10.59 -6.86 -5.39
C ASN A 181 -9.58 -7.82 -4.77
N LEU A 182 -8.93 -7.47 -3.65
CA LEU A 182 -7.99 -8.35 -2.96
C LEU A 182 -8.65 -9.66 -2.50
N LEU A 183 -9.84 -9.56 -1.89
CA LEU A 183 -10.60 -10.73 -1.41
C LEU A 183 -10.89 -11.72 -2.54
N ARG A 184 -11.26 -11.23 -3.72
CA ARG A 184 -11.55 -12.05 -4.91
C ARG A 184 -10.34 -12.87 -5.40
N GLN A 185 -9.12 -12.43 -5.08
CA GLN A 185 -7.88 -13.09 -5.53
C GLN A 185 -7.49 -14.31 -4.69
N PHE A 186 -8.13 -14.53 -3.54
CA PHE A 186 -7.89 -15.70 -2.71
C PHE A 186 -8.46 -16.97 -3.35
N ARG A 187 -7.74 -18.08 -3.26
CA ARG A 187 -8.16 -19.37 -3.84
C ARG A 187 -9.49 -19.89 -3.27
N ASN A 188 -9.73 -19.63 -1.98
CA ASN A 188 -10.92 -20.10 -1.25
C ASN A 188 -11.92 -18.97 -0.97
N TYR A 189 -12.02 -18.00 -1.86
CA TYR A 189 -13.00 -16.92 -1.79
C TYR A 189 -14.38 -17.39 -2.25
N ARG A 190 -15.41 -16.96 -1.52
CA ARG A 190 -16.81 -17.19 -1.90
C ARG A 190 -17.69 -16.01 -1.50
N ILE A 191 -18.57 -15.61 -2.42
CA ILE A 191 -19.73 -14.78 -2.10
C ILE A 191 -20.83 -15.70 -1.54
N VAL A 192 -21.24 -15.46 -0.30
CA VAL A 192 -22.27 -16.26 0.40
C VAL A 192 -23.65 -15.71 0.13
N SER A 193 -23.80 -14.39 0.20
CA SER A 193 -25.07 -13.71 -0.06
C SER A 193 -24.83 -12.31 -0.59
N SER A 194 -25.77 -11.88 -1.43
CA SER A 194 -25.94 -10.50 -1.88
C SER A 194 -27.44 -10.23 -1.86
N CYS A 195 -27.91 -9.43 -0.91
CA CYS A 195 -29.34 -9.15 -0.75
C CYS A 195 -29.58 -7.70 -0.36
N MET A 196 -30.79 -7.21 -0.64
CA MET A 196 -31.25 -5.93 -0.11
C MET A 196 -31.99 -6.20 1.20
N ASN A 197 -31.60 -5.51 2.27
CA ASN A 197 -32.31 -5.48 3.53
C ASN A 197 -32.74 -4.03 3.82
N LEU A 198 -34.04 -3.76 3.69
CA LEU A 198 -34.58 -2.40 3.63
C LEU A 198 -33.87 -1.61 2.51
N MET A 199 -33.18 -0.52 2.87
CA MET A 199 -32.41 0.32 1.95
C MET A 199 -30.92 -0.06 1.89
N HIS A 200 -30.46 -1.03 2.70
CA HIS A 200 -29.07 -1.44 2.75
C HIS A 200 -28.84 -2.63 1.84
N TRP A 201 -27.85 -2.52 0.96
CA TRP A 201 -27.31 -3.66 0.26
C TRP A 201 -26.34 -4.41 1.17
N GLN A 202 -26.66 -5.67 1.47
CA GLN A 202 -25.89 -6.54 2.34
C GLN A 202 -25.14 -7.58 1.52
N LEU A 203 -23.82 -7.56 1.66
CA LEU A 203 -22.89 -8.47 1.01
C LEU A 203 -22.18 -9.31 2.07
N GLN A 204 -22.15 -10.63 1.88
CA GLN A 204 -21.40 -11.52 2.76
C GLN A 204 -20.38 -12.32 1.95
N PHE A 205 -19.13 -12.27 2.42
CA PHE A 205 -17.99 -12.97 1.85
C PHE A 205 -17.43 -13.97 2.86
N GLU A 206 -16.95 -15.10 2.37
CA GLU A 206 -16.25 -16.10 3.17
C GLU A 206 -14.88 -16.42 2.56
N LEU A 207 -13.86 -16.42 3.41
CA LEU A 207 -12.54 -16.99 3.11
C LEU A 207 -12.32 -18.22 4.00
N THR A 208 -12.33 -19.41 3.40
CA THR A 208 -12.14 -20.66 4.15
C THR A 208 -10.67 -20.92 4.43
N GLY A 209 -10.35 -21.32 5.66
CA GLY A 209 -8.99 -21.61 6.10
C GLY A 209 -8.24 -20.40 6.66
N ILE A 210 -8.85 -19.22 6.63
CA ILE A 210 -8.30 -18.00 7.21
C ILE A 210 -8.89 -17.80 8.61
N TYR A 211 -8.05 -17.42 9.55
CA TYR A 211 -8.47 -16.95 10.86
C TYR A 211 -7.93 -15.54 11.11
N PHE A 212 -8.68 -14.80 11.91
CA PHE A 212 -8.38 -13.43 12.28
C PHE A 212 -8.85 -13.17 13.71
N GLY A 213 -8.08 -12.41 14.47
CA GLY A 213 -8.42 -11.99 15.81
C GLY A 213 -7.72 -10.67 16.11
N VAL A 214 -8.38 -9.85 16.93
CA VAL A 214 -7.89 -8.54 17.34
C VAL A 214 -8.04 -8.37 18.85
N ARG A 215 -7.07 -7.71 19.46
CA ARG A 215 -7.13 -7.27 20.85
C ARG A 215 -6.67 -5.83 20.91
N GLU A 216 -7.63 -4.94 21.06
CA GLU A 216 -7.37 -3.51 21.21
C GLU A 216 -6.82 -3.25 22.62
N ARG A 217 -5.74 -2.46 22.74
CA ARG A 217 -5.20 -2.01 24.03
C ARG A 217 -6.06 -0.93 24.65
N GLU A 218 -6.61 -0.07 23.81
CA GLU A 218 -7.50 1.02 24.19
C GLU A 218 -8.90 0.73 23.66
N ALA A 219 -9.94 1.09 24.41
CA ALA A 219 -11.32 0.78 24.06
C ALA A 219 -11.84 1.48 22.78
N ASN A 220 -11.10 2.48 22.27
CA ASN A 220 -11.56 3.37 21.20
C ASN A 220 -10.52 3.49 20.07
N THR A 221 -10.03 2.38 19.53
CA THR A 221 -9.22 2.42 18.30
C THR A 221 -10.08 3.03 17.19
N ARG A 222 -9.56 4.02 16.46
CA ARG A 222 -10.35 4.72 15.43
C ARG A 222 -10.63 3.78 14.25
N ASP A 223 -11.82 3.86 13.67
CA ASP A 223 -12.21 3.02 12.52
C ASP A 223 -11.25 3.15 11.33
N GLN A 224 -10.70 4.35 11.11
CA GLN A 224 -9.70 4.57 10.07
C GLN A 224 -8.44 3.71 10.30
N ASP A 225 -7.99 3.56 11.54
CA ASP A 225 -6.78 2.82 11.87
C ASP A 225 -7.06 1.32 11.71
N LYS A 226 -8.25 0.86 12.15
CA LYS A 226 -8.72 -0.53 11.91
C LYS A 226 -8.81 -0.86 10.42
N LEU A 227 -9.31 0.06 9.59
CA LEU A 227 -9.41 -0.14 8.14
C LEU A 227 -8.02 -0.27 7.49
N VAL A 228 -7.09 0.62 7.85
CA VAL A 228 -5.70 0.60 7.37
C VAL A 228 -5.01 -0.72 7.75
N ASP A 229 -5.13 -1.10 9.02
CA ASP A 229 -4.56 -2.35 9.54
C ASP A 229 -5.16 -3.55 8.81
N PHE A 230 -6.48 -3.59 8.65
CA PHE A 230 -7.17 -4.69 7.99
C PHE A 230 -6.81 -4.84 6.52
N LEU A 231 -6.78 -3.74 5.75
CA LEU A 231 -6.34 -3.76 4.34
C LEU A 231 -4.93 -4.32 4.20
N THR A 232 -4.02 -3.87 5.07
CA THR A 232 -2.62 -4.31 5.08
C THR A 232 -2.50 -5.80 5.41
N ILE A 233 -3.25 -6.27 6.42
CA ILE A 233 -3.28 -7.69 6.81
C ILE A 233 -3.86 -8.57 5.71
N ILE A 234 -4.94 -8.14 5.03
CA ILE A 234 -5.53 -8.89 3.91
C ILE A 234 -4.53 -8.99 2.74
N ALA A 235 -3.78 -7.92 2.44
CA ALA A 235 -2.72 -7.97 1.43
C ALA A 235 -1.61 -8.98 1.81
N GLU A 236 -1.10 -8.94 3.04
CA GLU A 236 -0.12 -9.92 3.52
C GLU A 236 -0.64 -11.37 3.42
N LEU A 237 -1.87 -11.61 3.89
CA LEU A 237 -2.53 -12.92 3.77
C LEU A 237 -2.64 -13.36 2.30
N LEU A 238 -2.91 -12.45 1.38
CA LEU A 238 -3.00 -12.79 -0.04
C LEU A 238 -1.65 -13.25 -0.59
N VAL A 239 -0.54 -12.66 -0.14
CA VAL A 239 0.80 -13.16 -0.48
C VAL A 239 1.02 -14.56 0.08
N PHE A 240 0.65 -14.82 1.34
CA PHE A 240 0.73 -16.16 1.91
C PHE A 240 -0.09 -17.18 1.11
N ASP A 241 -1.31 -16.82 0.69
CA ASP A 241 -2.15 -17.73 -0.11
C ASP A 241 -1.53 -18.05 -1.47
N LYS A 242 -1.04 -17.02 -2.18
CA LYS A 242 -0.37 -17.18 -3.49
C LYS A 242 0.94 -17.95 -3.39
N SER A 243 1.70 -17.75 -2.30
CA SER A 243 2.96 -18.44 -2.03
C SER A 243 2.77 -19.81 -1.36
N GLN A 244 1.53 -20.21 -1.06
CA GLN A 244 1.21 -21.45 -0.34
C GLN A 244 1.91 -21.57 1.03
N ILE A 245 2.08 -20.43 1.71
CA ILE A 245 2.65 -20.35 3.04
C ILE A 245 1.51 -20.46 4.06
N TYR A 246 1.66 -21.39 5.01
CA TYR A 246 0.63 -21.70 6.01
C TYR A 246 1.15 -21.32 7.40
N GLU A 247 1.20 -20.03 7.68
CA GLU A 247 1.77 -19.48 8.90
C GLU A 247 0.72 -18.83 9.81
N LYS A 248 1.12 -18.63 11.07
CA LYS A 248 0.44 -17.80 12.06
C LYS A 248 1.27 -16.58 12.36
N ARG A 249 0.66 -15.40 12.23
CA ARG A 249 1.26 -14.11 12.59
C ARG A 249 0.63 -13.59 13.88
N TYR A 250 1.49 -12.98 14.69
CA TYR A 250 1.12 -12.17 15.85
C TYR A 250 1.83 -10.84 15.64
N THR A 251 1.05 -9.80 15.40
CA THR A 251 1.60 -8.50 15.02
C THR A 251 0.99 -7.42 15.91
N GLU A 252 1.85 -6.61 16.49
CA GLU A 252 1.45 -5.37 17.16
C GLU A 252 1.44 -4.25 16.12
N ILE A 253 0.29 -3.60 15.95
CA ILE A 253 0.14 -2.46 15.04
C ILE A 253 -0.56 -1.34 15.82
N GLY A 254 0.16 -0.26 16.08
CA GLY A 254 -0.33 0.86 16.88
C GLY A 254 -0.84 0.42 18.26
N ASN A 255 -2.13 0.67 18.52
CA ASN A 255 -2.78 0.36 19.79
C ASN A 255 -3.48 -1.01 19.80
N SER A 256 -3.23 -1.87 18.80
CA SER A 256 -3.91 -3.16 18.66
C SER A 256 -2.93 -4.30 18.44
N PHE A 257 -3.30 -5.47 18.95
CA PHE A 257 -2.64 -6.73 18.64
C PHE A 257 -3.51 -7.55 17.71
N TYR A 258 -2.94 -7.99 16.60
CA TYR A 258 -3.61 -8.80 15.61
C TYR A 258 -3.03 -10.21 15.58
N VAL A 259 -3.91 -11.19 15.39
CA VAL A 259 -3.56 -12.59 15.18
C VAL A 259 -4.26 -13.08 13.93
N TYR A 260 -3.50 -13.46 12.93
CA TYR A 260 -4.05 -13.90 11.65
C TYR A 260 -3.18 -14.95 10.99
N GLY A 261 -3.73 -15.65 10.01
CA GLY A 261 -2.96 -16.62 9.23
C GLY A 261 -3.82 -17.55 8.40
N ILE A 262 -3.14 -18.46 7.72
CA ILE A 262 -3.75 -19.41 6.77
C ILE A 262 -3.46 -20.84 7.21
N LYS A 263 -4.52 -21.65 7.26
CA LYS A 263 -4.39 -23.09 7.48
C LYS A 263 -4.11 -23.85 6.18
N LYS A 264 -3.30 -24.89 6.29
CA LYS A 264 -2.99 -25.80 5.18
C LYS A 264 -4.26 -26.48 4.63
N PRO A 265 -4.48 -26.50 3.30
CA PRO A 265 -5.65 -27.10 2.66
C PRO A 265 -5.94 -28.54 3.08
N SER A 266 -4.90 -29.36 3.25
CA SER A 266 -5.02 -30.77 3.65
C SER A 266 -5.59 -30.96 5.07
N THR A 267 -5.64 -29.90 5.87
CA THR A 267 -6.22 -29.91 7.22
C THR A 267 -7.60 -29.25 7.27
N LEU A 268 -8.13 -28.84 6.11
CA LEU A 268 -9.43 -28.21 6.05
C LEU A 268 -10.53 -29.26 6.24
N SER A 269 -11.48 -28.95 7.13
CA SER A 269 -12.71 -29.71 7.35
C SER A 269 -13.89 -28.76 7.39
N ALA A 270 -15.12 -29.28 7.52
CA ALA A 270 -16.31 -28.45 7.76
C ALA A 270 -16.19 -27.55 9.02
N ARG A 271 -15.29 -27.88 9.94
CA ARG A 271 -14.99 -27.11 11.16
C ARG A 271 -13.82 -26.14 11.01
N SER A 272 -13.24 -26.00 9.82
CA SER A 272 -12.17 -25.05 9.55
C SER A 272 -12.53 -23.62 9.96
N PRO A 273 -11.53 -22.82 10.35
CA PRO A 273 -11.75 -21.40 10.53
C PRO A 273 -12.21 -20.79 9.20
N LYS A 274 -13.12 -19.85 9.31
CA LYS A 274 -13.64 -19.06 8.21
C LYS A 274 -13.57 -17.61 8.63
N LEU A 275 -12.97 -16.78 7.80
CA LEU A 275 -13.13 -15.34 7.89
C LEU A 275 -14.39 -14.98 7.12
N THR A 276 -15.38 -14.46 7.83
CA THR A 276 -16.62 -13.95 7.26
C THR A 276 -16.55 -12.43 7.29
N LEU A 277 -16.75 -11.80 6.14
CA LEU A 277 -16.86 -10.35 6.03
C LEU A 277 -18.28 -10.00 5.63
N LYS A 278 -18.92 -9.11 6.37
CA LYS A 278 -20.25 -8.58 6.04
C LYS A 278 -20.11 -7.11 5.73
N LEU A 279 -20.43 -6.72 4.50
CA LEU A 279 -20.56 -5.33 4.09
C LEU A 279 -22.03 -4.94 4.12
N SER A 280 -22.35 -3.86 4.82
CA SER A 280 -23.65 -3.20 4.76
C SER A 280 -23.46 -1.84 4.08
N ILE A 281 -24.08 -1.64 2.93
CA ILE A 281 -23.89 -0.47 2.07
C ILE A 281 -25.23 0.25 1.88
N LEU A 282 -25.30 1.51 2.27
CA LEU A 282 -26.39 2.41 1.89
C LEU A 282 -25.83 3.46 0.96
N ALA A 283 -26.07 3.33 -0.34
CA ALA A 283 -25.48 4.22 -1.33
C ALA A 283 -26.36 4.40 -2.58
N PRO A 284 -26.20 5.50 -3.32
CA PRO A 284 -26.83 5.68 -4.61
C PRO A 284 -26.44 4.58 -5.61
N LEU A 285 -27.25 4.44 -6.67
CA LEU A 285 -27.04 3.41 -7.69
C LEU A 285 -25.65 3.49 -8.35
N SER A 286 -25.10 4.69 -8.54
CA SER A 286 -23.76 4.89 -9.12
C SER A 286 -22.64 4.25 -8.29
N VAL A 287 -22.68 4.42 -6.96
CA VAL A 287 -21.72 3.80 -6.04
C VAL A 287 -21.91 2.29 -5.99
N ARG A 288 -23.18 1.82 -5.93
CA ARG A 288 -23.48 0.38 -5.91
C ARG A 288 -23.01 -0.31 -7.19
N SER A 289 -23.33 0.24 -8.36
CA SER A 289 -22.89 -0.28 -9.67
C SER A 289 -21.37 -0.40 -9.73
N MET A 290 -20.63 0.61 -9.25
CA MET A 290 -19.18 0.57 -9.21
C MET A 290 -18.64 -0.57 -8.32
N ILE A 291 -19.27 -0.79 -7.16
CA ILE A 291 -18.90 -1.90 -6.27
C ILE A 291 -19.25 -3.26 -6.93
N GLU A 292 -20.40 -3.37 -7.60
CA GLU A 292 -20.79 -4.56 -8.36
C GLU A 292 -19.79 -4.86 -9.49
N ASP A 293 -19.34 -3.85 -10.23
CA ASP A 293 -18.35 -4.02 -11.29
C ASP A 293 -17.03 -4.58 -10.74
N VAL A 294 -16.60 -4.13 -9.57
CA VAL A 294 -15.40 -4.67 -8.90
C VAL A 294 -15.59 -6.13 -8.51
N LEU A 295 -16.75 -6.47 -7.92
CA LEU A 295 -17.08 -7.85 -7.54
C LEU A 295 -17.10 -8.79 -8.74
N ASN A 296 -17.67 -8.32 -9.85
CA ASN A 296 -17.75 -9.06 -11.11
C ASN A 296 -16.42 -9.07 -11.88
N GLY A 297 -15.40 -8.34 -11.42
CA GLY A 297 -14.10 -8.24 -12.08
C GLY A 297 -14.14 -7.48 -13.41
N GLN A 298 -15.10 -6.57 -13.57
CA GLN A 298 -15.33 -5.79 -14.79
C GLN A 298 -14.57 -4.45 -14.79
N VAL A 299 -13.97 -4.06 -13.66
CA VAL A 299 -13.19 -2.81 -13.60
C VAL A 299 -11.83 -3.00 -14.25
N ASP A 300 -11.59 -2.25 -15.31
CA ASP A 300 -10.31 -2.15 -15.99
C ASP A 300 -9.32 -1.32 -15.17
N MET A 301 -8.41 -2.00 -14.48
CA MET A 301 -7.33 -1.40 -13.68
C MET A 301 -6.29 -0.65 -14.54
N GLY A 302 -6.38 -0.71 -15.86
CA GLY A 302 -5.56 0.11 -16.76
C GLY A 302 -6.12 1.50 -17.03
N ARG A 303 -7.33 1.81 -16.54
CA ARG A 303 -8.02 3.08 -16.81
C ARG A 303 -8.17 3.94 -15.55
N PRO A 304 -8.27 5.27 -15.71
CA PRO A 304 -8.62 6.17 -14.62
C PRO A 304 -9.94 5.75 -13.95
N VAL A 305 -9.94 5.69 -12.63
CA VAL A 305 -11.12 5.31 -11.85
C VAL A 305 -11.85 6.58 -11.43
N HIS A 306 -13.00 6.83 -12.05
CA HIS A 306 -13.81 8.03 -11.79
C HIS A 306 -14.85 7.76 -10.70
N CYS A 307 -14.47 7.97 -9.44
CA CYS A 307 -15.39 7.85 -8.31
C CYS A 307 -16.51 8.91 -8.38
N PRO A 308 -17.78 8.53 -8.14
CA PRO A 308 -18.88 9.48 -8.13
C PRO A 308 -18.68 10.53 -7.03
N LEU A 309 -18.97 11.79 -7.35
CA LEU A 309 -18.88 12.92 -6.41
C LEU A 309 -20.12 12.94 -5.50
N VAL A 310 -20.17 12.00 -4.56
CA VAL A 310 -21.31 11.81 -3.66
C VAL A 310 -20.80 11.83 -2.22
N ASP A 311 -21.47 12.62 -1.37
CA ASP A 311 -21.23 12.68 0.08
C ASP A 311 -22.20 11.82 0.89
N THR A 312 -23.31 11.38 0.29
CA THR A 312 -24.39 10.62 0.92
C THR A 312 -24.28 9.11 0.64
N PHE A 313 -23.36 8.45 1.32
CA PHE A 313 -23.38 6.99 1.44
C PHE A 313 -22.78 6.53 2.76
N SER A 314 -23.16 5.33 3.19
CA SER A 314 -22.53 4.65 4.30
C SER A 314 -22.06 3.26 3.92
N ILE A 315 -20.93 2.86 4.50
CA ILE A 315 -20.36 1.53 4.37
C ILE A 315 -19.91 1.09 5.76
N GLN A 316 -20.49 0.00 6.23
CA GLN A 316 -20.05 -0.69 7.43
C GLN A 316 -19.50 -2.06 7.05
N LEU A 317 -18.37 -2.43 7.67
CA LEU A 317 -17.73 -3.72 7.52
C LEU A 317 -17.67 -4.42 8.88
N ASP A 318 -18.27 -5.60 8.96
CA ASP A 318 -18.15 -6.50 10.10
C ASP A 318 -17.25 -7.68 9.72
N VAL A 319 -16.14 -7.84 10.45
CA VAL A 319 -15.16 -8.91 10.26
C VAL A 319 -15.32 -9.93 11.37
N VAL A 320 -15.76 -11.14 11.03
CA VAL A 320 -16.02 -12.22 11.98
C VAL A 320 -15.16 -13.42 11.63
N SER A 321 -14.39 -13.94 12.58
CA SER A 321 -13.70 -15.22 12.46
C SER A 321 -14.21 -16.19 13.51
N ARG A 322 -14.21 -17.49 13.19
CA ARG A 322 -14.37 -18.52 14.23
C ARG A 322 -13.21 -18.45 15.21
N GLN A 323 -13.51 -18.75 16.48
CA GLN A 323 -12.61 -18.58 17.61
C GLN A 323 -11.26 -19.27 17.39
N VAL A 324 -10.18 -18.50 17.49
CA VAL A 324 -8.82 -19.02 17.52
C VAL A 324 -8.57 -19.63 18.90
N SER A 325 -8.31 -20.94 18.97
CA SER A 325 -7.96 -21.61 20.22
C SER A 325 -6.76 -20.92 20.88
N LEU A 326 -6.84 -20.65 22.19
CA LEU A 326 -5.80 -19.98 23.00
C LEU A 326 -5.60 -18.47 22.73
N TRP A 327 -6.51 -17.82 21.99
CA TRP A 327 -6.55 -16.36 21.87
C TRP A 327 -7.52 -15.75 22.89
N ASN A 328 -7.07 -14.73 23.63
CA ASN A 328 -7.87 -14.02 24.62
C ASN A 328 -8.46 -12.69 24.13
N GLY A 329 -8.31 -12.37 22.84
CA GLY A 329 -8.93 -11.21 22.21
C GLY A 329 -10.24 -11.54 21.50
N ASN A 330 -10.80 -10.54 20.83
CA ASN A 330 -12.00 -10.68 20.04
C ASN A 330 -11.68 -11.35 18.69
N ASN A 331 -12.60 -12.15 18.18
CA ASN A 331 -12.57 -12.66 16.80
C ASN A 331 -13.57 -11.88 15.93
N HIS A 332 -13.94 -10.69 16.40
CA HIS A 332 -14.90 -9.80 15.79
C HIS A 332 -14.31 -8.40 15.78
N MET A 333 -14.43 -7.72 14.66
CA MET A 333 -14.02 -6.33 14.48
C MET A 333 -15.04 -5.64 13.59
N GLU A 334 -15.64 -4.59 14.11
CA GLU A 334 -16.53 -3.69 13.36
C GLU A 334 -15.72 -2.48 12.91
N ILE A 335 -15.95 -2.05 11.66
CA ILE A 335 -15.30 -0.90 11.03
C ILE A 335 -16.38 -0.06 10.34
N CYS A 336 -16.54 1.19 10.79
CA CYS A 336 -17.26 2.21 10.03
C CYS A 336 -16.37 2.77 8.92
N ILE A 337 -16.47 2.23 7.71
CA ILE A 337 -15.66 2.68 6.56
C ILE A 337 -16.10 4.06 6.13
N ALA A 338 -17.40 4.30 5.98
CA ALA A 338 -17.96 5.62 5.67
C ALA A 338 -19.25 5.82 6.48
N PRO A 339 -19.32 6.86 7.34
CA PRO A 339 -20.53 7.16 8.09
C PRO A 339 -21.57 7.86 7.19
N LEU A 340 -22.85 7.64 7.49
CA LEU A 340 -23.92 8.48 6.93
C LEU A 340 -23.86 9.83 7.65
N ASN A 341 -23.69 10.92 6.90
CA ASN A 341 -23.69 12.28 7.43
C ASN A 341 -25.04 12.97 7.19
#